data_AF-A0A843B0H8-F1
#
_entry.id   AF-A0A843B0H8-F1
#
_cell.length_a   1.000
_cell.length_b   1.000
_cell.length_c   1.000
_cell.angle_alpha   90.00
_cell.angle_beta   90.00
_cell.angle_gamma   90.00
#
_symmetry.space_group_name_H-M   'P 1'
#
loop_
_entity.id
_entity.type
_entity.pdbx_description
1 polymer ?
#
loop_
_entity_poly.entity_id
_entity_poly.type
_entity_poly.pdbx_seq_one_letter_code
_entity_poly.pdbx_strand_id
1 'polypeptide(L)'
;MDIVEGIVKKRLEALRSRGDGSSYEDDHMETECGTRGLIRITDRQGEVVGLEFIEPEDLWFDPDAVEEYAETLEDGISVTVIVPDEERLRAEATLREEVGREVKVLSYSEIGKLS
;
A
#
# COMPACT_ATOMS: atom_id res chain seq x y z
N MET A 1 5.55 19.39 -0.09
CA MET A 1 5.91 17.97 -0.11
C MET A 1 4.71 17.28 0.48
N ASP A 2 4.02 16.53 -0.36
CA ASP A 2 2.84 15.81 0.07
C ASP A 2 3.24 14.77 1.13
N ILE A 3 2.37 14.50 2.11
CA ILE A 3 2.68 13.55 3.17
C ILE A 3 2.89 12.17 2.55
N VAL A 4 2.04 11.77 1.61
CA VAL A 4 2.08 10.45 0.96
C VAL A 4 3.37 10.28 0.15
N GLU A 5 3.80 11.27 -0.62
CA GLU A 5 5.10 11.24 -1.30
C GLU A 5 6.27 10.99 -0.33
N GLY A 6 6.21 11.63 0.85
CA GLY A 6 7.20 11.42 1.91
C GLY A 6 7.18 10.02 2.52
N ILE A 7 5.99 9.43 2.65
CA ILE A 7 5.78 8.06 3.11
C ILE A 7 6.29 7.06 2.07
N VAL A 8 5.95 7.24 0.80
CA VAL A 8 6.42 6.42 -0.33
C VAL A 8 7.95 6.40 -0.35
N LYS A 9 8.59 7.56 -0.29
CA LYS A 9 10.06 7.65 -0.28
C LYS A 9 10.68 6.86 0.87
N LYS A 10 10.19 7.05 2.10
CA LYS A 10 10.69 6.33 3.28
C LYS A 10 10.46 4.82 3.18
N ARG A 11 9.32 4.40 2.63
CA ARG A 11 8.97 2.99 2.43
C ARG A 11 9.90 2.34 1.41
N LEU A 12 10.17 3.01 0.29
CA LEU A 12 11.15 2.56 -0.71
C LEU A 12 12.55 2.41 -0.12
N GLU A 13 13.00 3.35 0.72
CA GLU A 13 14.30 3.23 1.41
C GLU A 13 14.35 1.98 2.30
N ALA A 14 13.29 1.72 3.07
CA ALA A 14 13.19 0.52 3.91
C ALA A 14 13.18 -0.78 3.07
N LEU A 15 12.38 -0.83 2.00
CA LEU A 15 12.30 -1.98 1.10
C LEU A 15 13.63 -2.27 0.40
N ARG A 16 14.28 -1.24 -0.16
CA ARG A 16 15.59 -1.37 -0.82
C ARG A 16 16.69 -1.81 0.14
N SER A 17 16.61 -1.40 1.40
CA SER A 17 17.56 -1.83 2.44
C SER A 17 17.48 -3.33 2.76
N ARG A 18 16.36 -4.00 2.44
CA ARG A 18 16.15 -5.43 2.69
C ARG A 18 17.08 -6.31 1.84
N GLY A 19 17.51 -5.82 0.68
CA GLY A 19 18.47 -6.52 -0.18
C GLY A 19 17.97 -7.88 -0.69
N ASP A 20 16.66 -8.06 -0.83
CA ASP A 20 16.04 -9.31 -1.27
C ASP A 20 16.15 -9.53 -2.79
N GLY A 21 16.65 -8.53 -3.53
CA GLY A 21 16.83 -8.58 -4.99
C GLY A 21 15.55 -8.31 -5.78
N SER A 22 14.47 -7.91 -5.11
CA SER A 22 13.26 -7.38 -5.77
C SER A 22 13.52 -5.95 -6.27
N SER A 23 12.81 -5.55 -7.32
CA SER A 23 12.78 -4.16 -7.78
C SER A 23 11.49 -3.47 -7.31
N TYR A 24 11.59 -2.15 -7.15
CA TYR A 24 10.52 -1.34 -6.58
C TYR A 24 10.33 -0.09 -7.45
N GLU A 25 9.12 0.09 -7.95
CA GLU A 25 8.70 1.25 -8.74
C GLU A 25 7.55 1.95 -8.02
N ASP A 26 7.56 3.28 -8.02
CA ASP A 26 6.49 4.08 -7.42
C ASP A 26 5.74 4.90 -8.47
N ASP A 27 4.44 5.12 -8.21
CA ASP A 27 3.56 5.99 -8.97
C ASP A 27 2.69 6.81 -8.02
N HIS A 28 2.17 7.95 -8.49
CA HIS A 28 1.39 8.88 -7.67
C HIS A 28 0.21 9.43 -8.47
N MET A 29 -0.94 9.55 -7.81
CA MET A 29 -2.16 10.11 -8.37
C MET A 29 -2.71 11.21 -7.47
N GLU A 30 -2.99 12.38 -8.05
CA GLU A 30 -3.71 13.44 -7.34
C GLU A 30 -5.20 13.09 -7.30
N THR A 31 -5.78 13.10 -6.09
CA THR A 31 -7.21 12.84 -5.85
C THR A 31 -7.84 14.00 -5.10
N GLU A 32 -9.15 13.97 -4.94
CA GLU A 32 -9.90 14.98 -4.17
C GLU A 32 -9.54 14.96 -2.67
N CYS A 33 -9.07 13.81 -2.16
CA CYS A 33 -8.65 13.61 -0.77
C CYS A 33 -7.15 13.83 -0.52
N GLY A 34 -6.38 14.13 -1.58
CA GLY A 34 -4.92 14.29 -1.52
C GLY A 34 -4.18 13.37 -2.49
N THR A 35 -2.86 13.28 -2.37
CA THR A 35 -2.07 12.38 -3.21
C THR A 35 -2.22 10.94 -2.73
N ARG A 36 -2.54 10.04 -3.65
CA ARG A 36 -2.44 8.59 -3.48
C ARG A 36 -1.12 8.10 -4.06
N GLY A 37 -0.45 7.19 -3.36
CA GLY A 37 0.79 6.57 -3.80
C GLY A 37 0.62 5.08 -4.07
N LEU A 38 1.38 4.56 -5.02
CA LEU A 38 1.46 3.13 -5.31
C LEU A 38 2.93 2.72 -5.35
N ILE A 39 3.27 1.61 -4.70
CA ILE A 39 4.55 0.94 -4.86
C ILE A 39 4.31 -0.44 -5.46
N ARG A 40 4.90 -0.68 -6.64
CA ARG A 40 4.93 -1.99 -7.29
C ARG A 40 6.18 -2.76 -6.88
N ILE A 41 5.98 -3.99 -6.42
CA ILE A 41 7.05 -4.91 -6.03
C ILE A 41 7.15 -6.00 -7.09
N THR A 42 8.32 -6.08 -7.71
CA THR A 42 8.62 -7.05 -8.76
C THR A 42 9.71 -7.98 -8.29
N ASP A 43 9.51 -9.29 -8.44
CA ASP A 43 10.49 -10.30 -8.04
C ASP A 43 11.70 -10.33 -8.99
N ARG A 44 12.65 -11.23 -8.73
CA ARG A 44 13.87 -11.39 -9.55
C ARG A 44 13.60 -11.91 -10.96
N GLN A 45 12.42 -12.48 -11.22
CA GLN A 45 12.02 -12.98 -12.52
C GLN A 45 11.34 -11.89 -13.36
N GLY A 46 11.03 -10.74 -12.77
CA GLY A 46 10.33 -9.65 -13.44
C GLY A 46 8.82 -9.71 -13.25
N GLU A 47 8.31 -10.58 -12.38
CA GLU A 47 6.88 -10.73 -12.12
C GLU A 47 6.42 -9.83 -10.97
N VAL A 48 5.27 -9.19 -11.12
CA VAL A 48 4.68 -8.39 -10.04
C VAL A 48 4.12 -9.32 -8.97
N VAL A 49 4.67 -9.21 -7.76
CA VAL A 49 4.31 -10.09 -6.63
C VAL A 49 3.62 -9.34 -5.50
N GLY A 50 3.63 -8.01 -5.53
CA GLY A 50 2.89 -7.21 -4.57
C GLY A 50 2.68 -5.76 -4.98
N LEU A 51 1.59 -5.20 -4.51
CA LEU A 51 1.28 -3.78 -4.56
C LEU A 51 1.13 -3.24 -3.13
N GLU A 52 1.79 -2.12 -2.85
CA GLU A 52 1.52 -1.33 -1.66
C GLU A 52 0.81 -0.04 -2.04
N PHE A 53 -0.39 0.16 -1.53
CA PHE A 53 -1.19 1.37 -1.72
C PHE A 53 -0.96 2.29 -0.52
N ILE A 54 -0.54 3.52 -0.77
CA ILE A 54 -0.33 4.54 0.26
C ILE A 54 -1.46 5.53 0.11
N GLU A 55 -2.46 5.41 0.98
CA GLU A 55 -3.72 6.13 0.84
C GLU A 55 -3.72 7.39 1.70
N PRO A 56 -4.16 8.54 1.16
CA PRO A 56 -4.47 9.70 1.98
C PRO A 56 -5.68 9.41 2.90
N GLU A 57 -5.98 10.36 3.78
CA GLU A 57 -7.11 10.24 4.70
C GLU A 57 -8.41 9.93 3.96
N ASP A 58 -9.20 9.03 4.54
CA ASP A 58 -10.51 8.59 4.05
C ASP A 58 -10.56 7.88 2.66
N LEU A 59 -9.52 7.97 1.81
CA LEU A 59 -9.58 7.38 0.46
C LEU A 59 -9.56 5.84 0.45
N TRP A 60 -8.94 5.23 1.47
CA TRP A 60 -8.80 3.77 1.60
C TRP A 60 -10.12 3.00 1.70
N PHE A 61 -11.24 3.66 2.00
CA PHE A 61 -12.57 3.05 1.99
C PHE A 61 -13.46 3.49 0.83
N ASP A 62 -12.91 4.27 -0.11
CA ASP A 62 -13.63 4.56 -1.33
C ASP A 62 -13.95 3.24 -2.07
N PRO A 63 -15.19 3.04 -2.57
CA PRO A 63 -15.57 1.80 -3.23
C PRO A 63 -14.64 1.41 -4.39
N ASP A 64 -14.15 2.37 -5.16
CA ASP A 64 -13.26 2.09 -6.30
C ASP A 64 -11.89 1.61 -5.79
N ALA A 65 -11.38 2.19 -4.70
CA ALA A 65 -10.13 1.76 -4.08
C ALA A 65 -10.26 0.35 -3.47
N VAL A 66 -11.38 0.06 -2.79
CA VAL A 66 -11.66 -1.26 -2.20
C VAL A 66 -11.77 -2.34 -3.27
N GLU A 67 -12.45 -2.05 -4.38
CA GLU A 67 -12.55 -2.96 -5.54
C GLU A 67 -11.16 -3.27 -6.11
N GLU A 68 -10.31 -2.25 -6.30
CA GLU A 68 -8.95 -2.43 -6.81
C GLU A 68 -8.10 -3.35 -5.91
N TYR A 69 -8.21 -3.23 -4.58
CA TYR A 69 -7.50 -4.13 -3.65
C TYR A 69 -7.97 -5.58 -3.79
N ALA A 70 -9.28 -5.78 -3.93
CA ALA A 70 -9.87 -7.11 -4.06
C ALA A 70 -9.43 -7.77 -5.37
N GLU A 71 -9.56 -7.07 -6.50
CA GLU A 71 -9.13 -7.57 -7.80
C GLU A 71 -7.64 -7.92 -7.81
N THR A 72 -6.80 -7.08 -7.20
CA THR A 72 -5.35 -7.34 -7.08
C THR A 72 -5.06 -8.64 -6.32
N LEU A 73 -5.79 -8.91 -5.23
CA LEU A 73 -5.65 -10.16 -4.49
C LEU A 73 -6.17 -11.37 -5.28
N GLU A 74 -7.27 -11.21 -6.04
CA GLU A 74 -7.80 -12.26 -6.91
C GLU A 74 -6.82 -12.65 -8.02
N ASP A 75 -6.01 -11.70 -8.50
CA ASP A 75 -4.89 -11.93 -9.43
C ASP A 75 -3.69 -12.64 -8.76
N GLY A 76 -3.77 -12.95 -7.47
CA GLY A 76 -2.71 -13.60 -6.70
C GLY A 76 -1.55 -12.67 -6.33
N ILE A 77 -1.73 -11.35 -6.47
CA ILE A 77 -0.75 -10.32 -6.13
C ILE A 77 -1.00 -9.89 -4.68
N SER A 78 0.05 -9.87 -3.85
CA SER A 78 -0.10 -9.46 -2.45
C SER A 78 -0.45 -7.98 -2.32
N VAL A 79 -1.38 -7.64 -1.42
CA VAL A 79 -1.80 -6.24 -1.18
C VAL A 79 -1.41 -5.79 0.22
N THR A 80 -0.76 -4.63 0.30
CA THR A 80 -0.59 -3.88 1.54
C THR A 80 -1.20 -2.48 1.40
N VAL A 81 -2.16 -2.13 2.25
CA VAL A 81 -2.73 -0.78 2.32
C VAL A 81 -2.08 -0.05 3.50
N ILE A 82 -1.49 1.11 3.22
CA ILE A 82 -0.78 1.95 4.18
C ILE A 82 -1.58 3.24 4.36
N VAL A 83 -2.10 3.46 5.56
CA VAL A 83 -3.03 4.55 5.88
C VAL A 83 -2.47 5.48 6.97
N PRO A 84 -3.08 6.66 7.20
CA PRO A 84 -2.81 7.46 8.39
C PRO A 84 -2.90 6.67 9.70
N ASP A 85 -2.07 7.04 10.68
CA ASP A 85 -1.97 6.33 11.97
C ASP A 85 -3.31 6.24 12.72
N GLU A 86 -4.14 7.28 12.62
CA GLU A 86 -5.45 7.36 13.28
C GLU A 86 -6.48 6.40 12.65
N GLU A 87 -6.29 6.02 11.39
CA GLU A 87 -7.24 5.20 10.63
C GLU A 87 -6.88 3.71 10.61
N ARG A 88 -5.63 3.37 10.96
CA ARG A 88 -5.07 2.01 10.87
C ARG A 88 -5.99 0.92 11.40
N LEU A 89 -6.54 1.09 12.61
CA LEU A 89 -7.39 0.09 13.26
C LEU A 89 -8.75 -0.05 12.57
N ARG A 90 -9.30 1.07 12.09
CA ARG A 90 -10.56 1.09 11.35
C ARG A 90 -10.38 0.45 9.98
N ALA A 91 -9.34 0.84 9.25
CA ALA A 91 -8.97 0.26 7.96
C ALA A 91 -8.73 -1.25 8.06
N GLU A 92 -7.99 -1.71 9.07
CA GLU A 92 -7.75 -3.14 9.28
C GLU A 92 -9.05 -3.93 9.51
N ALA A 93 -9.99 -3.38 10.29
CA ALA A 93 -11.26 -4.04 10.55
C ALA A 93 -12.16 -4.08 9.30
N THR A 94 -12.30 -2.94 8.62
CA THR A 94 -13.15 -2.79 7.43
C THR A 94 -12.61 -3.58 6.25
N LEU A 95 -11.34 -3.42 5.87
CA LEU A 95 -10.77 -4.12 4.72
C LEU A 95 -10.71 -5.64 4.92
N ARG A 96 -10.60 -6.11 6.17
CA ARG A 96 -10.69 -7.55 6.46
C ARG A 96 -12.09 -8.12 6.19
N GLU A 97 -13.13 -7.32 6.40
CA GLU A 97 -14.52 -7.70 6.15
C GLU A 97 -14.87 -7.61 4.66
N GLU A 98 -14.48 -6.50 4.02
CA GLU A 98 -14.85 -6.20 2.63
C GLU A 98 -13.96 -6.89 1.59
N VAL A 99 -12.64 -6.90 1.81
CA VAL A 99 -11.64 -7.42 0.87
C VAL A 99 -11.23 -8.84 1.23
N GLY A 100 -10.99 -9.08 2.53
CA GLY A 100 -10.62 -10.39 3.05
C GLY A 100 -9.40 -10.38 3.96
N ARG A 101 -9.05 -11.54 4.53
CA ARG A 101 -7.98 -11.63 5.54
C ARG A 101 -6.56 -11.52 4.99
N GLU A 102 -6.41 -11.56 3.67
CA GLU A 102 -5.13 -11.56 2.97
C GLU A 102 -4.58 -10.14 2.76
N VAL A 103 -5.45 -9.12 2.82
CA VAL A 103 -5.01 -7.72 2.80
C VAL A 103 -4.23 -7.39 4.06
N LYS A 104 -3.03 -6.85 3.89
CA LYS A 104 -2.23 -6.32 4.99
C LYS A 104 -2.52 -4.85 5.17
N VAL A 105 -2.70 -4.40 6.41
CA VAL A 105 -2.87 -2.97 6.71
C VAL A 105 -1.74 -2.49 7.62
N LEU A 106 -1.07 -1.41 7.21
CA LEU A 106 -0.03 -0.72 7.98
C LEU A 106 -0.42 0.75 8.17
N SER A 107 0.19 1.40 9.16
CA SER A 107 0.12 2.85 9.24
C SER A 107 1.39 3.54 8.73
N TYR A 108 1.31 4.85 8.53
CA TYR A 108 2.45 5.71 8.18
C TYR A 108 3.65 5.56 9.13
N SER A 109 3.43 5.36 10.43
CA SER A 109 4.52 5.13 11.38
C SER A 109 5.12 3.72 11.30
N GLU A 110 4.47 2.79 10.60
CA GLU A 110 4.89 1.38 10.49
C GLU A 110 5.62 1.05 9.19
N ILE A 111 5.77 2.01 8.28
CA ILE A 111 6.44 1.81 6.99
C ILE A 111 7.89 1.32 7.08
N GLY A 112 8.56 1.54 8.21
CA GLY A 112 9.92 1.03 8.47
C GLY A 112 9.94 -0.36 9.12
N LYS A 113 8.81 -0.87 9.60
CA LYS A 113 8.71 -2.19 10.20
C LYS A 113 8.59 -3.22 9.07
N LEU A 114 9.71 -3.87 8.76
CA LEU A 114 9.72 -5.05 7.90
C LEU A 114 9.13 -6.20 8.72
N SER A 115 7.89 -6.60 8.41
CA SER A 115 7.29 -7.83 8.97
C SER A 115 7.76 -9.05 8.20
#